data_AF-A0A7S2QK87-F1
#
_entry.id   AF-A0A7S2QK87-F1
#
_cell.length_a   1.000
_cell.length_b   1.000
_cell.length_c   1.000
_cell.angle_alpha   90.00
_cell.angle_beta   90.00
_cell.angle_gamma   90.00
#
_symmetry.space_group_name_H-M   'P 1'
#
loop_
_entity.id
_entity.type
_entity.pdbx_description
1 polymer ?
#
loop_
_entity_poly.entity_id
_entity_poly.type
_entity_poly.pdbx_seq_one_letter_code
_entity_poly.pdbx_strand_id
1 'polypeptide(L)'
;ARRSNMRHRPIGLGVQGLADAFMLMRLPFESEKARTLNTDIFETIYFAACEASCDLAERDGAYETFPGSPASKGQLQFDLWGRQPQSGRWDWAGLKERIAAHGMR
;
A
#
# COMPACT_ATOMS: atom_id res chain seq x y z
N ALA A 1 -6.19 0.04 -24.39
CA ALA A 1 -6.64 0.11 -22.98
C ALA A 1 -7.03 -1.26 -22.41
N ARG A 2 -8.11 -1.92 -22.89
CA ARG A 2 -8.65 -3.18 -22.31
C ARG A 2 -7.62 -4.28 -22.02
N ARG A 3 -6.75 -4.61 -22.99
CA ARG A 3 -5.71 -5.64 -22.81
C ARG A 3 -4.77 -5.31 -21.64
N SER A 4 -4.39 -4.06 -21.46
CA SER A 4 -3.49 -3.66 -20.37
C SER A 4 -4.16 -3.82 -19.00
N ASN A 5 -5.36 -3.24 -18.84
CA ASN A 5 -6.07 -3.27 -17.56
C ASN A 5 -6.49 -4.68 -17.14
N MET A 6 -6.88 -5.55 -18.09
CA MET A 6 -7.26 -6.92 -17.72
C MET A 6 -6.07 -7.78 -17.30
N ARG A 7 -4.86 -7.50 -17.83
CA ARG A 7 -3.64 -8.27 -17.51
C ARG A 7 -2.98 -7.85 -16.21
N HIS A 8 -2.91 -6.54 -15.98
CA HIS A 8 -2.13 -5.97 -14.86
C HIS A 8 -3.01 -5.41 -13.73
N ARG A 9 -4.30 -5.15 -14.02
CA ARG A 9 -5.31 -4.65 -13.08
C ARG A 9 -4.84 -3.50 -12.17
N PRO A 10 -4.10 -2.48 -12.68
CA PRO A 10 -3.59 -1.42 -11.84
C PRO A 10 -4.73 -0.52 -11.35
N ILE A 11 -4.60 -0.04 -10.12
CA ILE A 11 -5.49 0.95 -9.51
C ILE A 11 -4.66 2.10 -8.93
N GLY A 12 -5.27 3.28 -8.86
CA GLY A 12 -4.67 4.46 -8.23
C GLY A 12 -5.58 5.00 -7.13
N LEU A 13 -5.16 4.85 -5.88
CA LEU A 13 -5.82 5.46 -4.73
C LEU A 13 -5.11 6.78 -4.40
N GLY A 14 -5.89 7.85 -4.27
CA GLY A 14 -5.41 9.18 -3.91
C GLY A 14 -6.13 9.72 -2.68
N VAL A 15 -5.67 10.87 -2.20
CA VAL A 15 -6.29 11.59 -1.09
C VAL A 15 -6.49 13.06 -1.47
N GLN A 16 -7.43 13.71 -0.79
CA GLN A 16 -7.63 15.16 -0.82
C GLN A 16 -7.84 15.65 0.61
N GLY A 17 -7.65 16.95 0.85
CA GLY A 17 -7.83 17.54 2.18
C GLY A 17 -6.70 17.27 3.18
N LEU A 18 -5.49 16.95 2.70
CA LEU A 18 -4.33 16.74 3.58
C LEU A 18 -3.96 18.03 4.36
N ALA A 19 -3.99 19.18 3.69
CA ALA A 19 -3.75 20.47 4.33
C ALA A 19 -4.84 20.79 5.36
N ASP A 20 -6.10 20.55 5.03
CA ASP A 20 -7.25 20.71 5.92
C ASP A 20 -7.12 19.82 7.16
N ALA A 21 -6.72 18.56 6.99
CA ALA A 21 -6.47 17.65 8.10
C ALA A 21 -5.40 18.21 9.05
N PHE A 22 -4.27 18.69 8.52
CA PHE A 22 -3.23 19.33 9.34
C PHE A 22 -3.76 20.58 10.06
N MET A 23 -4.52 21.44 9.38
CA MET A 23 -5.10 22.63 9.99
C MET A 23 -6.08 22.30 11.13
N LEU A 24 -6.97 21.32 10.92
CA LEU A 24 -7.93 20.86 11.94
C LEU A 24 -7.22 20.30 13.18
N MET A 25 -6.09 19.62 12.99
CA MET A 25 -5.24 19.11 14.09
C MET A 25 -4.26 20.14 14.64
N ARG A 26 -4.30 21.40 14.15
CA ARG A 26 -3.38 22.48 14.52
C ARG A 26 -1.91 22.11 14.33
N LEU A 27 -1.61 21.38 13.25
CA LEU A 27 -0.27 21.00 12.86
C LEU A 27 0.22 21.93 11.73
N PRO A 28 1.27 22.75 11.95
CA PRO A 28 1.92 23.44 10.85
C PRO A 28 2.40 22.43 9.81
N PHE A 29 2.26 22.74 8.52
CA PHE A 29 2.55 21.80 7.43
C PHE A 29 3.99 21.27 7.48
N GLU A 30 4.94 22.12 7.87
CA GLU A 30 6.37 21.80 7.97
C GLU A 30 6.77 21.20 9.33
N SER A 31 5.80 20.99 10.24
CA SER A 31 6.12 20.47 11.57
C SER A 31 6.48 18.99 11.52
N GLU A 32 7.35 18.58 12.45
CA GLU A 32 7.73 17.16 12.64
C GLU A 32 6.51 16.26 12.85
N LYS A 33 5.49 16.74 13.58
CA LYS A 33 4.23 16.01 13.78
C LYS A 33 3.44 15.82 12.48
N ALA A 34 3.37 16.84 11.62
CA ALA A 34 2.73 16.72 10.31
C ALA A 34 3.48 15.73 9.41
N ARG A 35 4.82 15.72 9.46
CA ARG A 35 5.65 14.75 8.73
C ARG A 35 5.38 13.32 9.18
N THR A 36 5.35 13.06 10.49
CA THR A 36 5.01 11.73 11.03
C THR A 36 3.61 11.32 10.62
N LEU A 37 2.64 12.22 10.78
CA LEU A 37 1.25 11.93 10.43
C LEU A 37 1.08 11.64 8.94
N ASN A 38 1.78 12.37 8.07
CA ASN A 38 1.81 12.09 6.64
C ASN A 38 2.27 10.66 6.36
N THR A 39 3.40 10.25 6.94
CA THR A 39 3.92 8.87 6.81
C THR A 39 2.90 7.85 7.29
N ASP A 40 2.29 8.05 8.46
CA ASP A 40 1.28 7.14 9.04
C ASP A 40 0.04 7.01 8.15
N ILE A 41 -0.44 8.12 7.56
CA ILE A 41 -1.61 8.13 6.67
C ILE A 41 -1.32 7.27 5.44
N PHE A 42 -0.20 7.52 4.75
CA PHE A 42 0.12 6.81 3.52
C PHE A 42 0.52 5.35 3.77
N GLU A 43 1.16 5.05 4.90
CA GLU A 43 1.41 3.68 5.34
C GLU A 43 0.09 2.92 5.52
N THR A 44 -0.88 3.53 6.20
CA THR A 44 -2.21 2.94 6.44
C THR A 44 -2.98 2.69 5.14
N ILE A 45 -3.02 3.67 4.25
CA ILE A 45 -3.68 3.53 2.95
C ILE A 45 -3.04 2.40 2.14
N TYR A 46 -1.71 2.34 2.13
CA TYR A 46 -1.00 1.32 1.37
C TYR A 46 -1.23 -0.08 1.96
N PHE A 47 -1.20 -0.22 3.29
CA PHE A 47 -1.48 -1.48 3.97
C PHE A 47 -2.88 -1.99 3.61
N ALA A 48 -3.90 -1.15 3.80
CA ALA A 48 -5.29 -1.51 3.52
C ALA A 48 -5.50 -1.85 2.03
N ALA A 49 -4.84 -1.15 1.12
CA ALA A 49 -4.92 -1.45 -0.31
C ALA A 49 -4.30 -2.80 -0.66
N CYS A 50 -3.14 -3.11 -0.08
CA CYS A 50 -2.47 -4.40 -0.28
C CYS A 50 -3.25 -5.55 0.33
N GLU A 51 -3.80 -5.38 1.53
CA GLU A 51 -4.64 -6.35 2.22
C GLU A 51 -5.91 -6.65 1.41
N ALA A 52 -6.67 -5.63 1.02
CA ALA A 52 -7.87 -5.82 0.21
C ALA A 52 -7.55 -6.45 -1.17
N SER A 53 -6.42 -6.10 -1.77
CA SER A 53 -5.97 -6.74 -3.02
C SER A 53 -5.61 -8.21 -2.83
N CYS A 54 -5.03 -8.58 -1.68
CA CYS A 54 -4.78 -9.97 -1.30
C CYS A 54 -6.10 -10.74 -1.09
N ASP A 55 -7.07 -10.17 -0.37
CA ASP A 55 -8.40 -10.78 -0.17
C ASP A 55 -9.10 -11.06 -1.53
N LEU A 56 -8.96 -10.14 -2.48
CA LEU A 56 -9.49 -10.32 -3.83
C LEU A 56 -8.72 -11.41 -4.60
N ALA A 57 -7.41 -11.54 -4.40
CA ALA A 57 -6.60 -12.59 -5.02
C ALA A 57 -6.92 -13.97 -4.45
N GLU A 58 -7.20 -14.06 -3.14
CA GLU A 58 -7.68 -15.29 -2.49
C GLU A 58 -8.99 -15.79 -3.12
N ARG A 59 -9.92 -14.88 -3.45
CA ARG A 59 -11.21 -15.22 -4.06
C ARG A 59 -11.15 -15.44 -5.57
N ASP A 60 -10.48 -14.54 -6.29
CA ASP A 60 -10.59 -14.43 -7.77
C ASP A 60 -9.28 -14.83 -8.49
N GLY A 61 -8.26 -15.24 -7.74
CA GLY A 61 -6.89 -15.49 -8.23
C GLY A 61 -6.11 -14.19 -8.45
N ALA A 62 -4.77 -14.26 -8.36
CA ALA A 62 -3.89 -13.14 -8.63
C ALA A 62 -4.03 -12.57 -10.07
N TYR A 63 -3.57 -11.34 -10.32
CA TYR A 63 -3.50 -10.80 -11.68
C TYR A 63 -2.48 -11.58 -12.54
N GLU A 64 -2.70 -11.64 -13.87
CA GLU A 64 -1.99 -12.53 -14.79
C GLU A 64 -0.45 -12.41 -14.70
N THR A 65 0.04 -11.20 -14.50
CA THR A 65 1.49 -10.90 -14.45
C THR A 65 2.04 -10.76 -13.03
N PHE A 66 1.35 -11.29 -12.01
CA PHE A 66 1.85 -11.30 -10.63
C PHE A 66 3.10 -12.18 -10.47
N PRO A 67 3.18 -13.41 -11.03
CA PRO A 67 4.37 -14.25 -10.93
C PRO A 67 5.61 -13.56 -11.53
N GLY A 68 6.68 -13.48 -10.75
CA GLY A 68 7.94 -12.85 -11.15
C GLY A 68 8.02 -11.35 -10.81
N SER A 69 6.92 -10.73 -10.39
CA SER A 69 6.91 -9.34 -9.88
C SER A 69 7.69 -9.20 -8.56
N PRO A 70 8.11 -7.99 -8.19
CA PRO A 70 8.70 -7.75 -6.86
C PRO A 70 7.80 -8.20 -5.70
N ALA A 71 6.49 -7.95 -5.80
CA ALA A 71 5.53 -8.36 -4.79
C ALA A 71 5.48 -9.88 -4.61
N SER A 72 5.57 -10.65 -5.70
CA SER A 72 5.68 -12.12 -5.64
C SER A 72 6.97 -12.62 -4.98
N LYS A 73 7.97 -11.74 -4.84
CA LYS A 73 9.25 -12.01 -4.14
C LYS A 73 9.26 -11.42 -2.72
N GLY A 74 8.10 -11.00 -2.20
CA GLY A 74 7.96 -10.38 -0.88
C GLY A 74 8.47 -8.94 -0.79
N GLN A 75 8.76 -8.29 -1.92
CA GLN A 75 9.22 -6.90 -1.99
C GLN A 75 8.03 -5.98 -2.27
N LEU A 76 7.66 -5.18 -1.27
CA LEU A 76 6.67 -4.12 -1.38
C LEU A 76 7.36 -2.77 -1.63
N GLN A 77 6.57 -1.72 -1.87
CA GLN A 77 7.11 -0.44 -2.34
C GLN A 77 8.22 0.11 -1.43
N PHE A 78 8.02 0.11 -0.11
CA PHE A 78 9.05 0.62 0.81
C PHE A 78 10.35 -0.18 0.78
N ASP A 79 10.31 -1.49 0.49
CA ASP A 79 11.52 -2.32 0.36
C ASP A 79 12.35 -1.88 -0.84
N LEU A 80 11.71 -1.51 -1.94
CA LEU A 80 12.38 -1.01 -3.15
C LEU A 80 13.09 0.32 -2.92
N TRP A 81 12.71 1.05 -1.88
CA TRP A 81 13.35 2.30 -1.44
C TRP A 81 14.36 2.08 -0.30
N GLY A 82 14.60 0.83 0.11
CA GLY A 82 15.46 0.52 1.26
C GLY A 82 14.95 1.11 2.57
N ARG A 83 13.62 1.26 2.70
CA ARG A 83 12.96 1.82 3.89
C ARG A 83 12.17 0.74 4.62
N GLN A 84 11.97 0.97 5.91
CA GLN A 84 11.08 0.18 6.74
C GLN A 84 9.91 1.06 7.21
N PRO A 85 8.67 0.54 7.25
CA PRO A 85 7.54 1.24 7.87
C PRO A 85 7.85 1.58 9.32
N GLN A 86 7.53 2.81 9.74
CA GLN A 86 7.97 3.35 11.04
C GLN A 86 6.83 3.49 12.05
N SER A 87 5.57 3.39 11.61
CA SER A 87 4.42 3.64 12.48
C SER A 87 4.24 2.55 13.56
N GLY A 88 4.69 1.32 13.27
CA GLY A 88 4.43 0.14 14.11
C GLY A 88 2.95 -0.26 14.23
N ARG A 89 2.07 0.33 13.40
CA ARG A 89 0.61 0.13 13.48
C ARG A 89 0.12 -1.13 12.77
N TRP A 90 0.87 -1.60 11.78
CA TRP A 90 0.41 -2.61 10.82
C TRP A 90 1.36 -3.80 10.75
N ASP A 91 0.80 -5.01 10.67
CA ASP A 91 1.56 -6.25 10.54
C ASP A 91 1.95 -6.51 9.08
N TRP A 92 3.02 -5.82 8.64
CA TRP A 92 3.57 -6.00 7.31
C TRP A 92 4.18 -7.38 7.08
N ALA A 93 4.64 -8.07 8.13
CA ALA A 93 5.20 -9.41 8.01
C ALA A 93 4.09 -10.42 7.67
N GLY A 94 3.02 -10.42 8.46
CA GLY A 94 1.85 -11.27 8.20
C GLY A 94 1.20 -10.97 6.84
N LEU A 95 1.10 -9.70 6.45
CA LEU A 95 0.58 -9.34 5.12
C LEU A 95 1.49 -9.84 3.99
N LYS A 96 2.82 -9.74 4.11
CA LYS A 96 3.75 -10.27 3.10
C LYS A 96 3.65 -11.78 2.96
N GLU A 97 3.45 -12.52 4.05
CA GLU A 97 3.23 -13.97 4.02
C GLU A 97 1.94 -14.32 3.27
N ARG A 98 0.85 -13.60 3.56
CA ARG A 98 -0.43 -13.77 2.84
C ARG A 98 -0.29 -13.48 1.35
N ILE A 99 0.37 -12.37 0.99
CA ILE A 99 0.63 -12.00 -0.41
C ILE A 99 1.50 -13.06 -1.10
N ALA A 100 2.48 -13.65 -0.42
CA ALA A 100 3.28 -14.72 -0.99
C ALA A 100 2.45 -15.98 -1.27
N ALA A 101 1.48 -16.30 -0.40
CA ALA A 101 0.62 -17.47 -0.54
C ALA A 101 -0.49 -17.30 -1.59
N HIS A 102 -1.13 -16.14 -1.64
CA HIS A 102 -2.36 -15.92 -2.41
C HIS A 102 -2.21 -14.94 -3.58
N GLY A 103 -1.17 -14.11 -3.53
CA GLY A 103 -0.89 -13.08 -4.50
C GLY A 103 -1.66 -11.79 -4.28
N MET A 104 -1.74 -10.98 -5.33
CA MET A 104 -2.45 -9.70 -5.35
C MET A 104 -3.30 -9.60 -6.60
N ARG A 105 -4.30 -8.73 -6.55
CA ARG A 105 -5.33 -8.60 -7.57
C ARG A 105 -5.34 -7.24 -8.23
#